data_AF-A0A2M7BCS7-F1
#
_entry.id   AF-A0A2M7BCS7-F1
#
_cell.length_a   1.000
_cell.length_b   1.000
_cell.length_c   1.000
_cell.angle_alpha   90.00
_cell.angle_beta   90.00
_cell.angle_gamma   90.00
#
_symmetry.space_group_name_H-M   'P 1'
#
loop_
_entity.id
_entity.type
_entity.pdbx_description
1 polymer ?
#
loop_
_entity_poly.entity_id
_entity_poly.type
_entity_poly.pdbx_seq_one_letter_code
_entity_poly.pdbx_strand_id
1 'polypeptide(L)' 'MKECLNCIAIGICGGGCPYHVYLKKGTIWALDDAFCIHSKTSLEFLIKDLWEQTRTKTEPVT' A
#
# COMPACT_ATOMS: atom_id res chain seq x y z
N MET A 1 9.72 -5.43 -10.21
CA MET A 1 9.52 -3.97 -10.48
C MET A 1 8.66 -3.63 -11.71
N LYS A 2 8.65 -4.40 -12.83
CA LYS A 2 7.67 -4.15 -13.92
C LYS A 2 6.21 -4.25 -13.43
N GLU A 3 5.96 -5.15 -12.49
CA GLU A 3 4.65 -5.32 -11.85
C GLU A 3 4.15 -4.08 -11.08
N CYS A 4 5.04 -3.15 -10.73
CA CYS A 4 4.69 -1.94 -9.99
C CYS A 4 4.08 -0.85 -10.89
N LEU A 5 4.33 -0.89 -12.20
CA LEU A 5 3.92 0.16 -13.14
C LEU A 5 2.40 0.35 -13.20
N ASN A 6 1.64 -0.73 -13.01
CA ASN A 6 0.17 -0.72 -13.00
C ASN A 6 -0.41 -1.02 -11.61
N CYS A 7 0.41 -0.93 -10.55
CA CYS A 7 -0.03 -1.25 -9.20
C CYS A 7 -0.79 -0.07 -8.59
N ILE A 8 -2.02 -0.31 -8.10
CA ILE A 8 -2.86 0.73 -7.48
C ILE A 8 -2.20 1.38 -6.25
N ALA A 9 -1.34 0.65 -5.53
CA ALA A 9 -0.64 1.16 -4.34
C ALA A 9 0.67 1.92 -4.66
N ILE A 10 1.08 2.04 -5.93
CA ILE A 10 2.39 2.63 -6.28
C ILE A 10 2.55 4.07 -5.79
N GLY A 11 1.45 4.84 -5.77
CA GLY A 11 1.44 6.21 -5.30
C GLY A 11 1.76 6.37 -3.81
N ILE A 12 1.56 5.34 -3.00
CA ILE A 12 1.83 5.39 -1.54
C ILE A 12 3.05 4.56 -1.12
N CYS A 13 3.53 3.64 -1.97
CA CYS A 13 4.61 2.72 -1.60
C CYS A 13 5.92 2.93 -2.35
N GLY A 14 5.92 3.61 -3.50
CA GLY A 14 7.12 3.88 -4.29
C GLY A 14 7.84 2.63 -4.84
N GLY A 15 7.24 1.44 -4.74
CA GLY A 15 7.85 0.17 -5.14
C GLY A 15 8.52 -0.62 -4.00
N GLY A 16 8.45 -0.13 -2.76
CA GLY A 16 8.99 -0.80 -1.58
C GLY A 16 10.37 -0.30 -1.16
N CYS A 17 11.02 -1.01 -0.22
CA CYS A 17 12.30 -0.62 0.36
C CYS A 17 13.46 -1.46 -0.23
N PRO A 18 14.31 -0.89 -1.11
CA PRO A 18 15.42 -1.63 -1.72
C PRO A 18 16.38 -2.23 -0.68
N TYR A 19 16.60 -1.55 0.45
CA TYR A 19 17.49 -2.02 1.51
C TYR A 19 16.90 -3.23 2.25
N HIS A 20 15.60 -3.22 2.56
CA HIS A 20 14.95 -4.37 3.17
C HIS A 20 15.02 -5.60 2.26
N VAL A 21 14.77 -5.42 0.96
CA VAL A 21 14.90 -6.50 -0.03
C VAL A 21 16.34 -6.99 -0.12
N TYR A 22 17.33 -6.09 -0.11
CA TYR A 22 18.74 -6.48 -0.11
C TYR A 22 19.09 -7.38 1.08
N LEU A 23 18.65 -7.03 2.29
CA LEU A 23 18.86 -7.85 3.49
C LEU A 23 18.21 -9.23 3.41
N LYS A 24 17.09 -9.37 2.70
CA LYS A 24 16.32 -10.63 2.61
C LYS A 24 16.70 -11.50 1.43
N LYS A 25 17.07 -10.90 0.29
CA LYS A 25 17.19 -11.56 -1.01
C LYS A 25 18.54 -11.33 -1.68
N GLY A 26 19.43 -10.53 -1.09
CA GLY A 26 20.75 -10.21 -1.67
C GLY A 26 20.71 -9.34 -2.93
N THR A 27 19.57 -8.73 -3.25
CA THR A 27 19.38 -7.88 -4.43
C THR A 27 18.43 -6.73 -4.12
N ILE A 28 18.62 -5.59 -4.76
CA ILE A 28 17.72 -4.42 -4.65
C ILE A 28 16.57 -4.44 -5.69
N TRP A 29 16.62 -5.39 -6.64
CA TRP A 29 15.71 -5.40 -7.80
C TRP A 29 14.50 -6.32 -7.63
N ALA A 30 14.45 -7.06 -6.53
CA ALA A 30 13.32 -7.92 -6.19
C ALA A 30 12.22 -7.14 -5.48
N LEU A 31 11.02 -7.73 -5.46
CA LEU A 31 9.89 -7.17 -4.73
C LEU A 31 10.11 -7.28 -3.22
N ASP A 32 9.70 -6.25 -2.49
CA ASP A 32 9.53 -6.32 -1.04
C ASP A 32 8.17 -6.94 -0.70
N ASP A 33 8.11 -8.27 -0.53
CA ASP A 33 6.83 -9.00 -0.45
C ASP A 33 5.96 -8.55 0.74
N ALA A 34 6.56 -8.43 1.92
CA ALA A 34 5.86 -8.04 3.13
C ALA A 34 5.35 -6.61 3.03
N PHE A 35 6.18 -5.69 2.55
CA PHE A 35 5.77 -4.30 2.39
C PHE A 35 4.74 -4.13 1.26
N CYS A 36 4.84 -4.91 0.18
CA CYS A 36 3.87 -4.89 -0.91
C CYS A 36 2.48 -5.29 -0.43
N ILE A 37 2.37 -6.34 0.39
CA ILE A 37 1.11 -6.74 1.03
C ILE A 37 0.61 -5.61 1.94
N HIS A 38 1.47 -5.11 2.83
CA HIS A 38 1.11 -4.01 3.75
C HIS A 38 0.57 -2.79 3.01
N SER A 39 1.25 -2.29 1.99
CA SER A 39 0.82 -1.12 1.24
C SER A 39 -0.52 -1.33 0.53
N LYS A 40 -0.77 -2.51 -0.04
CA LYS A 40 -2.06 -2.81 -0.68
C LYS A 40 -3.21 -2.83 0.33
N THR A 41 -3.01 -3.47 1.48
CA THR A 41 -3.99 -3.49 2.57
C THR A 41 -4.22 -2.10 3.16
N SER A 42 -3.15 -1.32 3.35
CA SER A 42 -3.27 0.07 3.81
C SER A 42 -4.06 0.93 2.83
N LEU A 43 -3.85 0.76 1.52
CA LEU A 43 -4.62 1.50 0.53
C LEU A 43 -6.10 1.14 0.55
N GLU A 44 -6.44 -0.14 0.68
CA GLU A 44 -7.83 -0.60 0.83
C GLU A 44 -8.48 0.03 2.06
N PHE A 45 -7.78 0.03 3.19
CA PHE A 45 -8.25 0.71 4.40
C PHE A 45 -8.47 2.20 4.19
N LEU A 46 -7.50 2.91 3.60
CA LEU A 46 -7.58 4.36 3.42
C LEU A 46 -8.71 4.78 2.47
N ILE A 47 -8.92 4.03 1.38
CA ILE A 47 -9.93 4.38 0.37
C ILE A 47 -11.33 3.93 0.79
N LYS A 48 -11.46 2.74 1.38
CA LYS A 48 -12.77 2.14 1.65
C LYS A 48 -13.14 2.27 3.13
N ASP A 49 -12.40 1.59 4.01
CA ASP A 49 -12.80 1.49 5.42
C ASP A 49 -12.80 2.85 6.12
N LEU A 50 -11.78 3.67 5.89
CA LEU A 50 -11.67 5.01 6.45
C LEU A 50 -12.70 5.96 5.84
N TRP A 51 -12.98 5.86 4.54
CA TRP A 51 -14.02 6.66 3.88
C TRP A 51 -15.41 6.34 4.46
N GLU A 52 -15.75 5.06 4.61
CA GLU A 52 -17.03 4.64 5.21
C GLU A 52 -17.17 5.13 6.65
N GLN A 53 -16.10 5.04 7.45
CA GLN A 53 -16.07 5.53 8.83
C GLN A 53 -16.17 7.05 8.94
N THR A 54 -15.61 7.79 7.99
CA THR A 54 -15.65 9.26 8.00
C THR A 54 -17.00 9.77 7.49
N ARG A 55 -17.55 9.18 6.43
CA ARG A 55 -18.87 9.53 5.89
C ARG A 55 -19.99 9.40 6.92
N THR A 56 -20.00 8.30 7.67
CA THR A 56 -21.01 8.03 8.71
C THR A 56 -20.95 8.95 9.92
N LYS A 57 -19.81 9.60 10.18
CA LYS A 57 -19.65 10.58 11.26
C LYS A 57 -20.04 12.00 10.85
N THR A 58 -20.17 12.27 9.56
CA THR A 58 -20.43 13.60 9.01
C THR A 58 -21.89 13.84 8.57
N GLU A 59 -22.73 12.80 8.49
CA GLU A 59 -24.16 12.97 8.22
C GLU A 59 -24.87 13.40 9.52
N PRO A 60 -25.62 14.53 9.53
CA PRO A 60 -26.50 14.82 10.66
C PRO A 60 -27.53 13.70 10.76
N VAL A 61 -27.73 13.16 11.95
CA VAL A 61 -28.87 12.28 12.23
C VAL A 61 -30.13 13.14 12.00
N THR A 62 -30.77 12.98 10.85
CA THR A 62 -32.09 13.54 10.56
C THR A 62 -33.18 12.73 11.25
#